data_AF-A0A3D5FLA1-F1
#
_entry.id   AF-A0A3D5FLA1-F1
#
_cell.length_a   1.000
_cell.length_b   1.000
_cell.length_c   1.000
_cell.angle_alpha   90.00
_cell.angle_beta   90.00
_cell.angle_gamma   90.00
#
_symmetry.space_group_name_H-M   'P 1'
#
loop_
_entity.id
_entity.type
_entity.pdbx_description
1 polymer ?
#
loop_
_entity_poly.entity_id
_entity_poly.type
_entity_poly.pdbx_seq_one_letter_code
_entity_poly.pdbx_strand_id
1 'polypeptide(L)'
;MLLLTTTWAYLRHRPIPLAGAGVVGGLVLVAALAPWIAPFDPIAQNLYERLSPPSWTNWMGTDEFGRDILSRVIYGARISLRIGLLCITIALSCGTTLGLISGYRGGVTDTVIMRVMDIMLAFPSVLLAIAIVAVIGPGIDNVMVAVSIVLIPQYARLVRGQVLTVREMAYVEAARALGASGPRIVLRSVLPNCTAPLIVQTSLCLAVAILDAAGLSFLGLGAQPPTPEWGAMLN
;
A
#
# COMPACT_ATOMS: atom_id res chain seq x y z
N MET A 1 20.60 12.75 -0.12
CA MET A 1 20.64 13.95 -0.99
C MET A 1 21.22 13.65 -2.37
N LEU A 2 22.43 13.07 -2.49
CA LEU A 2 23.04 12.68 -3.77
C LEU A 2 22.22 11.69 -4.62
N LEU A 3 21.54 10.72 -3.99
CA LEU A 3 20.67 9.75 -4.69
C LEU A 3 19.42 10.40 -5.31
N LEU A 4 18.89 11.47 -4.72
CA LEU A 4 17.69 12.15 -5.24
C LEU A 4 18.03 13.03 -6.45
N THR A 5 19.21 13.66 -6.43
CA THR A 5 19.68 14.50 -7.54
C THR A 5 20.08 13.68 -8.77
N THR A 6 20.71 12.50 -8.58
CA THR A 6 21.09 11.62 -9.70
C THR A 6 19.89 10.88 -10.28
N THR A 7 18.96 10.43 -9.45
CA THR A 7 17.71 9.81 -9.92
C THR A 7 16.85 10.82 -10.68
N TRP A 8 16.72 12.08 -10.22
CA TRP A 8 16.00 13.12 -10.94
C TRP A 8 16.58 13.41 -12.33
N ALA A 9 17.91 13.56 -12.43
CA ALA A 9 18.59 13.77 -13.71
C ALA A 9 18.45 12.57 -14.67
N TYR A 10 18.41 11.34 -14.13
CA TYR A 10 18.23 10.12 -14.90
C TYR A 10 16.77 9.92 -15.36
N LEU A 11 15.80 10.26 -14.52
CA LEU A 11 14.36 10.09 -14.76
C LEU A 11 13.81 11.07 -15.79
N ARG A 12 14.32 12.32 -15.84
CA ARG A 12 13.80 13.34 -16.79
C ARG A 12 13.96 12.96 -18.27
N HIS A 13 14.85 12.03 -18.57
CA HIS A 13 15.16 11.59 -19.94
C HIS A 13 14.42 10.32 -20.36
N ARG A 14 13.54 9.77 -19.51
CA ARG A 14 12.77 8.55 -19.80
C ARG A 14 11.26 8.83 -19.72
N PRO A 15 10.47 8.52 -20.77
CA PRO A 15 9.06 8.88 -20.82
C PRO A 15 8.18 8.06 -19.87
N ILE A 16 8.54 6.79 -19.62
CA ILE A 16 7.69 5.86 -18.83
C ILE A 16 7.58 6.27 -17.35
N PRO A 17 8.67 6.55 -16.62
CA PRO A 17 8.55 6.99 -15.23
C PRO A 17 7.84 8.34 -15.08
N LEU A 18 8.02 9.24 -16.04
CA LEU A 18 7.34 10.54 -16.07
C LEU A 18 5.83 10.38 -16.27
N ALA A 19 5.41 9.49 -17.18
CA ALA A 19 3.99 9.19 -17.38
C ALA A 19 3.36 8.61 -16.11
N GLY A 20 4.02 7.63 -15.47
CA GLY A 20 3.56 7.06 -14.20
C GLY A 20 3.46 8.10 -13.08
N ALA A 21 4.49 8.95 -12.93
CA ALA A 21 4.48 10.05 -11.98
C ALA A 21 3.38 11.07 -12.27
N GLY A 22 3.08 11.33 -13.56
CA GLY A 22 1.98 12.20 -13.99
C GLY A 22 0.62 11.64 -13.59
N VAL A 23 0.37 10.34 -13.78
CA VAL A 23 -0.89 9.68 -13.39
C VAL A 23 -1.08 9.73 -11.88
N VAL A 24 -0.07 9.32 -11.11
CA VAL A 24 -0.12 9.35 -9.63
C VAL A 24 -0.26 10.78 -9.13
N GLY A 25 0.49 11.73 -9.70
CA GLY A 25 0.40 13.14 -9.39
C GLY A 25 -0.99 13.71 -9.66
N GLY A 26 -1.60 13.34 -10.79
CA GLY A 26 -2.98 13.71 -11.13
C GLY A 26 -3.99 13.18 -10.10
N LEU A 27 -3.89 11.91 -9.70
CA LEU A 27 -4.75 11.33 -8.66
C LEU A 27 -4.58 12.03 -7.31
N VAL A 28 -3.34 12.33 -6.93
CA VAL A 28 -3.04 13.08 -5.70
C VAL A 28 -3.62 14.50 -5.77
N LEU A 29 -3.55 15.16 -6.92
CA LEU A 29 -4.14 16.49 -7.11
C LEU A 29 -5.67 16.45 -7.04
N VAL A 30 -6.32 15.49 -7.70
CA VAL A 30 -7.78 15.30 -7.60
C VAL A 30 -8.19 15.05 -6.15
N ALA A 31 -7.48 14.17 -5.46
CA ALA A 31 -7.72 13.91 -4.05
C ALA A 31 -7.49 15.17 -3.21
N ALA A 32 -6.38 15.89 -3.36
CA ALA A 32 -6.11 17.09 -2.58
C ALA A 32 -7.17 18.18 -2.81
N LEU A 33 -7.56 18.39 -4.07
CA LEU A 33 -8.50 19.44 -4.48
C LEU A 33 -9.98 19.02 -4.36
N ALA A 34 -10.28 17.79 -3.92
CA ALA A 34 -11.66 17.26 -3.86
C ALA A 34 -12.73 18.23 -3.29
N PRO A 35 -12.52 18.96 -2.17
CA PRO A 35 -13.50 19.87 -1.60
C PRO A 35 -13.79 21.10 -2.46
N TRP A 36 -12.92 21.39 -3.42
CA TRP A 36 -13.05 22.53 -4.33
C TRP A 36 -13.55 22.12 -5.72
N ILE A 37 -13.30 20.87 -6.14
CA ILE A 37 -13.66 20.39 -7.48
C ILE A 37 -14.89 19.50 -7.50
N ALA A 38 -15.32 18.96 -6.35
CA ALA A 38 -16.54 18.16 -6.28
C ALA A 38 -17.77 19.05 -6.50
N PRO A 39 -18.66 18.71 -7.46
CA PRO A 39 -19.86 19.51 -7.74
C PRO A 39 -20.85 19.57 -6.57
N PHE A 40 -20.95 18.50 -5.79
CA PHE A 40 -21.88 18.37 -4.67
C PHE A 40 -21.21 17.75 -3.44
N ASP A 41 -21.91 17.79 -2.30
CA ASP A 41 -21.52 17.03 -1.12
C ASP A 41 -21.65 15.51 -1.42
N PRO A 42 -20.58 14.71 -1.28
CA PRO A 42 -20.58 13.28 -1.61
C PRO A 42 -21.50 12.41 -0.71
N ILE A 43 -21.99 12.97 0.40
CA ILE A 43 -22.86 12.28 1.36
C ILE A 43 -24.30 12.78 1.28
N ALA A 44 -24.55 13.96 0.70
CA ALA A 44 -25.89 14.52 0.58
C ALA A 44 -26.82 13.60 -0.24
N GLN A 45 -27.94 13.23 0.35
CA GLN A 45 -28.92 12.33 -0.24
C GLN A 45 -30.09 13.11 -0.84
N ASN A 46 -30.53 12.70 -2.03
CA ASN A 46 -31.76 13.20 -2.65
C ASN A 46 -32.63 12.02 -3.13
N LEU A 47 -33.58 11.60 -2.30
CA LEU A 47 -34.41 10.42 -2.59
C LEU A 47 -35.29 10.58 -3.85
N TYR A 48 -35.51 11.80 -4.34
CA TYR A 48 -36.25 12.05 -5.58
C TYR A 48 -35.42 11.77 -6.83
N GLU A 49 -34.09 11.83 -6.70
CA GLU A 49 -33.15 11.64 -7.80
C GLU A 49 -32.46 10.28 -7.71
N ARG A 50 -33.01 9.27 -7.03
CA ARG A 50 -32.38 7.95 -6.90
C ARG A 50 -32.17 7.27 -8.25
N LEU A 51 -30.98 6.68 -8.45
CA LEU A 51 -30.64 5.92 -9.67
C LEU A 51 -30.88 6.73 -10.96
N SER A 52 -30.76 8.05 -10.89
CA SER A 52 -30.87 8.91 -12.06
C SER A 52 -29.69 8.69 -13.01
N PRO A 53 -29.94 8.63 -14.32
CA PRO A 53 -28.87 8.53 -15.32
C PRO A 53 -28.02 9.82 -15.34
N PRO A 54 -26.84 9.78 -15.98
CA PRO A 54 -26.02 10.97 -16.21
C PRO A 54 -26.81 12.14 -16.80
N SER A 55 -26.64 13.32 -16.20
CA SER A 55 -27.31 14.55 -16.58
C SER A 55 -26.36 15.75 -16.48
N TRP A 56 -26.81 16.93 -16.95
CA TRP A 56 -26.04 18.18 -16.82
C TRP A 56 -25.85 18.62 -15.37
N THR A 57 -26.77 18.24 -14.48
CA THR A 57 -26.64 18.45 -13.04
C THR A 57 -25.69 17.41 -12.45
N ASN A 58 -25.95 16.12 -12.68
CA ASN A 58 -25.18 15.01 -12.14
C ASN A 58 -24.43 14.29 -13.26
N TRP A 59 -23.19 14.70 -13.53
CA TRP A 59 -22.45 14.28 -14.73
C TRP A 59 -22.22 12.77 -14.84
N MET A 60 -22.17 12.07 -13.71
CA MET A 60 -22.06 10.60 -13.65
C MET A 60 -23.36 9.93 -13.17
N GLY A 61 -24.44 10.70 -13.03
CA GLY A 61 -25.68 10.24 -12.41
C GLY A 61 -25.56 10.15 -10.89
N THR A 62 -26.53 9.46 -10.30
CA THR A 62 -26.69 9.34 -8.85
C THR A 62 -26.84 7.90 -8.42
N ASP A 63 -26.44 7.57 -7.20
CA ASP A 63 -26.57 6.21 -6.67
C ASP A 63 -27.98 5.88 -6.11
N GLU A 64 -28.10 4.72 -5.48
CA GLU A 64 -29.35 4.22 -4.88
C GLU A 64 -29.90 5.08 -3.74
N PHE A 65 -29.14 6.05 -3.22
CA PHE A 65 -29.58 7.04 -2.23
C PHE A 65 -29.70 8.45 -2.82
N GLY A 66 -29.55 8.58 -4.15
CA GLY A 66 -29.59 9.86 -4.84
C GLY A 66 -28.37 10.74 -4.56
N ARG A 67 -27.23 10.13 -4.18
CA ARG A 67 -25.97 10.87 -3.97
C ARG A 67 -25.23 10.98 -5.30
N ASP A 68 -24.60 12.13 -5.55
CA ASP A 68 -23.87 12.37 -6.81
C ASP A 68 -22.64 11.47 -6.96
N ILE A 69 -22.60 10.67 -8.03
CA ILE A 69 -21.54 9.68 -8.24
C ILE A 69 -20.18 10.34 -8.51
N LEU A 70 -20.15 11.45 -9.26
CA LEU A 70 -18.89 12.14 -9.58
C LEU A 70 -18.22 12.68 -8.31
N SER A 71 -18.98 13.34 -7.46
CA SER A 71 -18.52 13.86 -6.17
C SER A 71 -18.00 12.74 -5.28
N ARG A 72 -18.70 11.59 -5.25
CA ARG A 72 -18.26 10.38 -4.53
C ARG A 72 -16.97 9.80 -5.10
N VAL A 73 -16.80 9.75 -6.43
CA VAL A 73 -15.56 9.28 -7.08
C VAL A 73 -14.37 10.18 -6.72
N ILE A 74 -14.55 11.50 -6.77
CA ILE A 74 -13.53 12.50 -6.44
C ILE A 74 -13.10 12.37 -4.97
N TYR A 75 -14.07 12.30 -4.05
CA TYR A 75 -13.76 12.11 -2.63
C TYR A 75 -13.17 10.73 -2.33
N GLY A 76 -13.61 9.69 -3.05
CA GLY A 76 -13.09 8.34 -2.93
C GLY A 76 -11.62 8.22 -3.28
N ALA A 77 -11.11 9.07 -4.18
CA ALA A 77 -9.68 9.15 -4.46
C ALA A 77 -8.85 9.42 -3.18
N ARG A 78 -9.34 10.26 -2.26
CA ARG A 78 -8.67 10.51 -0.97
C ARG A 78 -8.58 9.25 -0.13
N ILE A 79 -9.68 8.51 -0.08
CA ILE A 79 -9.81 7.32 0.75
C ILE A 79 -8.94 6.19 0.19
N SER A 80 -9.01 5.94 -1.11
CA SER A 80 -8.20 4.91 -1.76
C SER A 80 -6.70 5.20 -1.70
N LEU A 81 -6.28 6.47 -1.82
CA LEU A 81 -4.89 6.87 -1.61
C LEU A 81 -4.45 6.66 -0.16
N ARG A 82 -5.32 6.98 0.82
CA ARG A 82 -5.04 6.72 2.24
C ARG A 82 -4.88 5.23 2.52
N ILE A 83 -5.75 4.38 1.95
CA ILE A 83 -5.65 2.92 2.03
C ILE A 83 -4.30 2.46 1.51
N GLY A 84 -3.97 2.80 0.26
CA GLY A 84 -2.72 2.39 -0.36
C GLY A 84 -1.50 2.83 0.44
N LEU A 85 -1.46 4.10 0.88
CA LEU A 85 -0.34 4.63 1.64
C LEU A 85 -0.16 3.94 3.00
N LEU A 86 -1.23 3.79 3.77
CA LEU A 86 -1.16 3.20 5.12
C LEU A 86 -0.81 1.72 5.06
N CYS A 87 -1.48 0.96 4.18
CA CYS A 87 -1.22 -0.47 4.01
C CYS A 87 0.23 -0.75 3.69
N ILE A 88 0.76 -0.03 2.70
CA ILE A 88 2.14 -0.20 2.26
C ILE A 88 3.12 0.28 3.31
N THR A 89 2.87 1.41 3.97
CA THR A 89 3.79 1.92 4.99
C THR A 89 3.98 0.90 6.12
N ILE A 90 2.88 0.34 6.64
CA ILE A 90 2.92 -0.66 7.72
C ILE A 90 3.58 -1.95 7.24
N ALA A 91 3.15 -2.49 6.09
CA ALA A 91 3.70 -3.74 5.56
C ALA A 91 5.18 -3.63 5.23
N LEU A 92 5.59 -2.53 4.59
CA LEU A 92 6.98 -2.23 4.26
C LEU A 92 7.82 -2.06 5.52
N SER A 93 7.37 -1.28 6.51
CA SER A 93 8.14 -1.05 7.74
C SER A 93 8.32 -2.33 8.56
N CYS A 94 7.22 -3.06 8.79
CA CYS A 94 7.24 -4.28 9.60
C CYS A 94 7.99 -5.39 8.86
N GLY A 95 7.66 -5.63 7.59
CA GLY A 95 8.30 -6.66 6.78
C GLY A 95 9.78 -6.40 6.58
N THR A 96 10.18 -5.17 6.25
CA THR A 96 11.62 -4.83 6.13
C THR A 96 12.35 -5.07 7.43
N THR A 97 11.79 -4.62 8.56
CA THR A 97 12.43 -4.81 9.87
C THR A 97 12.59 -6.29 10.21
N LEU A 98 11.54 -7.09 10.02
CA LEU A 98 11.58 -8.54 10.25
C LEU A 98 12.58 -9.24 9.31
N GLY A 99 12.60 -8.88 8.02
CA GLY A 99 13.52 -9.44 7.03
C GLY A 99 14.98 -9.10 7.31
N LEU A 100 15.26 -7.87 7.75
CA LEU A 100 16.61 -7.47 8.19
C LEU A 100 17.05 -8.28 9.41
N ILE A 101 16.18 -8.43 10.42
CA ILE A 101 16.49 -9.18 11.65
C ILE A 101 16.75 -10.65 11.31
N SER A 102 15.86 -11.28 10.53
CA SER A 102 15.97 -12.69 10.15
C SER A 102 17.22 -12.94 9.29
N GLY A 103 17.44 -12.14 8.23
CA GLY A 103 18.58 -12.33 7.33
C GLY A 103 19.93 -12.03 7.97
N TYR A 104 20.01 -11.05 8.87
CA TYR A 104 21.27 -10.63 9.48
C TYR A 104 21.66 -11.50 10.67
N ARG A 105 20.71 -11.87 11.55
CA ARG A 105 21.01 -12.71 12.72
C ARG A 105 21.09 -14.20 12.38
N GLY A 106 20.29 -14.66 11.41
CA GLY A 106 20.24 -16.08 11.06
C GLY A 106 19.73 -16.98 12.21
N GLY A 107 20.03 -18.27 12.12
CA GLY A 107 19.81 -19.25 13.19
C GLY A 107 18.33 -19.40 13.59
N VAL A 108 18.08 -19.54 14.89
CA VAL A 108 16.72 -19.76 15.42
C VAL A 108 15.80 -18.57 15.17
N THR A 109 16.31 -17.33 15.27
CA THR A 109 15.52 -16.12 15.00
C THR A 109 15.00 -16.10 13.57
N ASP A 110 15.86 -16.46 12.61
CA ASP A 110 15.47 -16.61 11.21
C ASP A 110 14.38 -17.67 11.05
N THR A 111 14.61 -18.87 11.59
CA THR A 111 13.64 -19.98 11.52
C THR A 111 12.28 -19.61 12.09
N VAL A 112 12.22 -18.93 13.24
CA VAL A 112 10.95 -18.55 13.88
C VAL A 112 10.22 -17.49 13.04
N ILE A 113 10.91 -16.40 12.65
CA ILE A 113 10.31 -15.34 11.85
C ILE A 113 9.77 -15.92 10.54
N MET A 114 10.61 -16.68 9.83
CA MET A 114 10.24 -17.25 8.54
C MET A 114 9.14 -18.29 8.68
N ARG A 115 9.10 -19.07 9.77
CA ARG A 115 7.99 -20.00 10.00
C ARG A 115 6.66 -19.28 10.14
N VAL A 116 6.62 -18.15 10.86
CA VAL A 116 5.40 -17.33 10.96
C VAL A 116 5.01 -16.76 9.59
N MET A 117 5.98 -16.23 8.84
CA MET A 117 5.73 -15.71 7.48
C MET A 117 5.22 -16.80 6.53
N ASP A 118 5.77 -18.01 6.62
CA ASP A 118 5.38 -19.17 5.81
C ASP A 118 3.96 -19.64 6.14
N ILE A 119 3.58 -19.63 7.43
CA ILE A 119 2.20 -19.94 7.86
C ILE A 119 1.22 -18.92 7.27
N MET A 120 1.54 -17.62 7.34
CA MET A 120 0.68 -16.58 6.77
C MET A 120 0.50 -16.75 5.25
N LEU A 121 1.59 -17.05 4.53
CA LEU A 121 1.57 -17.24 3.07
C LEU A 121 0.94 -18.56 2.63
N ALA A 122 0.68 -19.49 3.55
CA ALA A 122 -0.05 -20.72 3.24
C ALA A 122 -1.55 -20.45 3.00
N PHE A 123 -2.07 -19.35 3.52
CA PHE A 123 -3.45 -18.92 3.28
C PHE A 123 -3.52 -17.99 2.07
N PRO A 124 -4.58 -18.09 1.24
CA PRO A 124 -4.90 -17.05 0.27
C PRO A 124 -5.04 -15.68 0.95
N SER A 125 -4.47 -14.62 0.35
CA SER A 125 -4.38 -13.28 0.97
C SER A 125 -5.75 -12.76 1.41
N VAL A 126 -6.75 -12.87 0.54
CA VAL A 126 -8.12 -12.43 0.81
C VAL A 126 -8.75 -13.23 1.95
N LEU A 127 -8.58 -14.55 1.99
CA LEU A 127 -9.14 -15.38 3.07
C LEU A 127 -8.52 -15.03 4.42
N LEU A 128 -7.21 -14.82 4.46
CA LEU A 128 -6.53 -14.39 5.67
C LEU A 128 -7.00 -13.00 6.11
N ALA A 129 -7.17 -12.06 5.16
CA ALA A 129 -7.66 -10.73 5.45
C ALA A 129 -9.10 -10.76 6.01
N ILE A 130 -10.01 -11.56 5.41
CA ILE A 130 -11.37 -11.76 5.90
C ILE A 130 -11.33 -12.32 7.33
N ALA A 131 -10.51 -13.34 7.59
CA ALA A 131 -10.40 -13.94 8.92
C ALA A 131 -9.93 -12.93 9.98
N ILE A 132 -8.93 -12.09 9.64
CA ILE A 132 -8.46 -11.04 10.55
C ILE A 132 -9.56 -10.00 10.82
N VAL A 133 -10.25 -9.53 9.77
CA VAL A 133 -11.32 -8.54 9.93
C VAL A 133 -12.52 -9.11 10.68
N ALA A 134 -12.83 -10.41 10.52
CA ALA A 134 -13.88 -11.07 11.28
C ALA A 134 -13.60 -11.09 12.79
N VAL A 135 -12.33 -11.11 13.21
CA VAL A 135 -11.93 -11.04 14.62
C VAL A 135 -11.89 -9.60 15.13
N ILE A 136 -11.35 -8.66 14.34
CA ILE A 136 -11.19 -7.26 14.76
C ILE A 136 -12.51 -6.47 14.67
N GLY A 137 -13.39 -6.85 13.74
CA GLY A 137 -14.64 -6.17 13.41
C GLY A 137 -14.55 -5.40 12.09
N PRO A 138 -15.69 -5.14 11.42
CA PRO A 138 -15.73 -4.41 10.15
C PRO A 138 -15.32 -2.95 10.31
N GLY A 139 -14.80 -2.36 9.24
CA GLY A 139 -14.39 -0.96 9.20
C GLY A 139 -13.16 -0.75 8.33
N ILE A 140 -13.09 0.43 7.71
CA ILE A 140 -12.01 0.74 6.76
C ILE A 140 -10.62 0.69 7.40
N ASP A 141 -10.49 1.17 8.65
CA ASP A 141 -9.22 1.14 9.37
C ASP A 141 -8.80 -0.30 9.72
N ASN A 142 -9.76 -1.15 10.09
CA ASN A 142 -9.51 -2.56 10.39
C ASN A 142 -9.12 -3.35 9.13
N VAL A 143 -9.77 -3.07 8.00
CA VAL A 143 -9.39 -3.61 6.68
C VAL A 143 -7.97 -3.18 6.33
N MET A 144 -7.61 -1.91 6.51
CA MET A 144 -6.24 -1.45 6.25
C MET A 144 -5.21 -2.20 7.10
N VAL A 145 -5.48 -2.40 8.39
CA VAL A 145 -4.59 -3.17 9.27
C VAL A 145 -4.50 -4.64 8.83
N ALA A 146 -5.63 -5.27 8.51
CA ALA A 146 -5.65 -6.66 8.06
C ALA A 146 -4.85 -6.86 6.77
N VAL A 147 -5.09 -6.03 5.76
CA VAL A 147 -4.36 -6.07 4.48
C VAL A 147 -2.87 -5.78 4.70
N SER A 148 -2.53 -4.84 5.58
CA SER A 148 -1.12 -4.56 5.94
C SER A 148 -0.42 -5.82 6.45
N ILE A 149 -1.06 -6.51 7.40
CA ILE A 149 -0.51 -7.73 8.04
C ILE A 149 -0.29 -8.81 6.98
N VAL A 150 -1.27 -9.02 6.10
CA VAL A 150 -1.20 -10.02 5.02
C VAL A 150 -0.03 -9.76 4.05
N LEU A 151 0.39 -8.49 3.88
CA LEU A 151 1.49 -8.12 3.00
C LEU A 151 2.89 -8.17 3.66
N ILE A 152 2.98 -8.21 4.99
CA ILE A 152 4.25 -8.27 5.74
C ILE A 152 5.19 -9.40 5.22
N PRO A 153 4.72 -10.64 5.00
CA PRO A 153 5.58 -11.74 4.56
C PRO A 153 6.29 -11.49 3.23
N GLN A 154 5.66 -10.77 2.30
CA GLN A 154 6.24 -10.48 0.99
C GLN A 154 7.49 -9.60 1.14
N TYR A 155 7.38 -8.54 1.94
CA TYR A 155 8.51 -7.66 2.25
C TYR A 155 9.58 -8.36 3.11
N ALA A 156 9.18 -9.14 4.11
CA ALA A 156 10.10 -9.86 4.97
C ALA A 156 10.97 -10.85 4.20
N ARG A 157 10.37 -11.66 3.32
CA ARG A 157 11.10 -12.62 2.47
C ARG A 157 12.03 -11.91 1.48
N LEU A 158 11.54 -10.84 0.84
CA LEU A 158 12.34 -10.07 -0.12
C LEU A 158 13.59 -9.49 0.55
N VAL A 159 13.41 -8.80 1.66
CA VAL A 159 14.52 -8.16 2.38
C VAL A 159 15.46 -9.19 2.97
N ARG A 160 14.96 -10.30 3.52
CA ARG A 160 15.80 -11.41 3.98
C ARG A 160 16.69 -11.94 2.85
N GLY A 161 16.12 -12.17 1.67
CA GLY A 161 16.86 -12.64 0.49
C GLY A 161 18.00 -11.66 0.12
N GLN A 162 17.70 -10.37 0.08
CA GLN A 162 18.71 -9.33 -0.17
C GLN A 162 19.80 -9.32 0.90
N VAL A 163 19.44 -9.45 2.19
CA VAL A 163 20.41 -9.47 3.29
C VAL A 163 21.35 -10.65 3.16
N LEU A 164 20.85 -11.85 2.83
CA LEU A 164 21.66 -13.06 2.65
C LEU A 164 22.67 -12.91 1.52
N THR A 165 22.32 -12.20 0.44
CA THR A 165 23.26 -11.93 -0.66
C THR A 165 24.26 -10.83 -0.30
N VAL A 166 23.78 -9.69 0.20
CA VAL A 166 24.61 -8.51 0.44
C VAL A 166 25.64 -8.74 1.55
N ARG A 167 25.29 -9.50 2.58
CA ARG A 167 26.20 -9.75 3.71
C ARG A 167 27.47 -10.53 3.35
N GLU A 168 27.46 -11.25 2.24
CA GLU A 168 28.59 -12.05 1.72
C GLU A 168 29.43 -11.25 0.70
N MET A 169 29.12 -9.97 0.47
CA MET A 169 29.90 -9.13 -0.44
C MET A 169 31.21 -8.66 0.20
N ALA A 170 32.29 -8.58 -0.60
CA ALA A 170 33.63 -8.26 -0.13
C ALA A 170 33.74 -6.93 0.65
N TYR A 171 32.96 -5.90 0.27
CA TYR A 171 32.98 -4.62 1.00
C TYR A 171 32.31 -4.71 2.38
N VAL A 172 31.37 -5.65 2.57
CA VAL A 172 30.75 -5.91 3.87
C VAL A 172 31.69 -6.71 4.76
N GLU A 173 32.39 -7.70 4.19
CA GLU A 173 33.42 -8.47 4.88
C GLU A 173 34.57 -7.56 5.33
N ALA A 174 35.07 -6.70 4.46
CA ALA A 174 36.08 -5.70 4.79
C ALA A 174 35.61 -4.75 5.91
N ALA A 175 34.36 -4.26 5.84
CA ALA A 175 33.81 -3.41 6.90
C ALA A 175 33.74 -4.14 8.25
N ARG A 176 33.41 -5.44 8.25
CA ARG A 176 33.39 -6.28 9.46
C ARG A 176 34.80 -6.50 10.01
N ALA A 177 35.79 -6.77 9.15
CA ALA A 177 37.20 -6.90 9.54
C ALA A 177 37.76 -5.61 10.18
N LEU A 178 37.27 -4.44 9.73
CA LEU A 178 37.57 -3.13 10.31
C LEU A 178 36.78 -2.82 11.61
N GLY A 179 36.01 -3.78 12.14
CA GLY A 179 35.30 -3.64 13.41
C GLY A 179 33.96 -2.91 13.32
N ALA A 180 33.34 -2.80 12.14
CA ALA A 180 32.00 -2.21 12.03
C ALA A 180 30.95 -3.07 12.77
N SER A 181 30.16 -2.44 13.63
CA SER A 181 29.08 -3.12 14.34
C SER A 181 27.98 -3.60 13.39
N GLY A 182 27.26 -4.66 13.79
CA GLY A 182 26.21 -5.24 12.96
C GLY A 182 25.11 -4.26 12.54
N PRO A 183 24.54 -3.45 13.45
CA PRO A 183 23.59 -2.41 13.07
C PRO A 183 24.16 -1.40 12.07
N ARG A 184 25.45 -1.05 12.18
CA ARG A 184 26.12 -0.14 11.25
C ARG A 184 26.23 -0.76 9.85
N ILE A 185 26.58 -2.05 9.75
CA ILE A 185 26.59 -2.80 8.49
C ILE A 185 25.18 -2.86 7.89
N VAL A 186 24.18 -3.21 8.69
CA VAL A 186 22.79 -3.29 8.21
C VAL A 186 22.32 -1.94 7.66
N LEU A 187 22.51 -0.84 8.40
CA LEU A 187 21.98 0.46 8.01
C LEU A 187 22.76 1.15 6.88
N ARG A 188 24.08 0.94 6.79
CA ARG A 188 24.92 1.63 5.79
C ARG A 188 25.27 0.79 4.57
N SER A 189 25.21 -0.53 4.68
CA SER A 189 25.57 -1.44 3.59
C SER A 189 24.37 -2.22 3.10
N VAL A 190 23.60 -2.85 3.98
CA VAL A 190 22.52 -3.77 3.56
C VAL A 190 21.27 -3.03 3.12
N LEU A 191 20.70 -2.18 3.99
CA LEU A 191 19.44 -1.49 3.75
C LEU A 191 19.47 -0.62 2.47
N PRO A 192 20.54 0.13 2.16
CA PRO A 192 20.65 0.87 0.90
C PRO A 192 20.62 -0.04 -0.35
N ASN A 193 21.12 -1.28 -0.27
CA ASN A 193 21.05 -2.22 -1.38
C ASN A 193 19.63 -2.81 -1.54
N CYS A 194 18.86 -2.90 -0.46
CA CYS A 194 17.46 -3.35 -0.51
C CYS A 194 16.51 -2.31 -1.12
N THR A 195 16.88 -1.03 -1.25
CA THR A 195 15.92 0.01 -1.64
C THR A 195 15.37 -0.18 -3.05
N ALA A 196 16.21 -0.59 -4.01
CA ALA A 196 15.78 -0.79 -5.39
C ALA A 196 14.69 -1.88 -5.52
N PRO A 197 14.88 -3.11 -5.01
CA PRO A 197 13.82 -4.12 -5.05
C PRO A 197 12.62 -3.74 -4.17
N LEU A 198 12.81 -3.04 -3.05
CA LEU A 198 11.71 -2.56 -2.22
C LEU A 198 10.80 -1.55 -2.96
N ILE A 199 11.37 -0.64 -3.75
CA ILE A 199 10.59 0.31 -4.55
C ILE A 199 9.73 -0.43 -5.57
N VAL A 200 10.32 -1.42 -6.27
CA VAL A 200 9.58 -2.23 -7.26
C VAL A 200 8.47 -3.03 -6.58
N GLN A 201 8.79 -3.71 -5.47
CA GLN A 201 7.82 -4.49 -4.72
C GLN A 201 6.66 -3.62 -4.21
N THR A 202 6.96 -2.42 -3.72
CA THR A 202 5.95 -1.48 -3.26
C THR A 202 4.95 -1.09 -4.34
N SER A 203 5.40 -0.86 -5.58
CA SER A 203 4.48 -0.57 -6.68
C SER A 203 3.51 -1.72 -6.94
N LEU A 204 3.98 -2.97 -6.87
CA LEU A 204 3.14 -4.17 -7.05
C LEU A 204 2.19 -4.37 -5.87
N CYS A 205 2.70 -4.30 -4.65
CA CYS A 205 1.90 -4.48 -3.44
C CYS A 205 0.85 -3.37 -3.29
N LEU A 206 1.10 -2.15 -3.76
CA LEU A 206 0.13 -1.06 -3.69
C LEU A 206 -1.16 -1.40 -4.45
N ALA A 207 -1.02 -1.96 -5.66
CA ALA A 207 -2.17 -2.40 -6.45
C ALA A 207 -2.93 -3.53 -5.74
N VAL A 208 -2.20 -4.52 -5.19
CA VAL A 208 -2.81 -5.63 -4.44
C VAL A 208 -3.52 -5.13 -3.18
N ALA A 209 -2.93 -4.19 -2.44
CA ALA A 209 -3.51 -3.64 -1.22
C ALA A 209 -4.84 -2.91 -1.50
N ILE A 210 -4.89 -2.11 -2.57
CA ILE A 210 -6.10 -1.41 -2.98
C ILE A 210 -7.16 -2.41 -3.42
N LEU A 211 -6.80 -3.42 -4.21
CA LEU A 211 -7.71 -4.45 -4.68
C LEU A 211 -8.30 -5.27 -3.52
N ASP A 212 -7.47 -5.71 -2.57
CA ASP A 212 -7.91 -6.47 -1.41
C ASP A 212 -8.81 -5.63 -0.51
N ALA A 213 -8.46 -4.36 -0.26
CA ALA A 213 -9.29 -3.46 0.53
C ALA A 213 -10.64 -3.15 -0.14
N ALA A 214 -10.64 -2.96 -1.45
CA ALA A 214 -11.86 -2.75 -2.23
C ALA A 214 -12.73 -4.01 -2.23
N GLY A 215 -12.13 -5.19 -2.40
CA GLY A 215 -12.84 -6.49 -2.34
C GLY A 215 -13.46 -6.73 -0.96
N LEU A 216 -12.75 -6.42 0.13
CA LEU A 216 -13.30 -6.51 1.47
C LEU A 216 -14.42 -5.50 1.72
N SER A 217 -14.31 -4.28 1.17
CA SER A 217 -15.36 -3.26 1.27
C SER A 217 -16.62 -3.67 0.49
N PHE A 218 -16.45 -4.27 -0.69
CA PHE A 218 -17.53 -4.87 -1.47
C PHE A 218 -18.23 -6.00 -0.69
N LEU A 219 -17.48 -6.82 0.05
CA LEU A 219 -18.03 -7.84 0.95
C LEU A 219 -18.66 -7.28 2.24
N GLY A 220 -18.76 -5.96 2.40
CA GLY A 220 -19.36 -5.29 3.56
C GLY A 220 -18.47 -5.21 4.80
N LEU A 221 -17.22 -5.67 4.70
CA LEU A 221 -16.27 -5.69 5.82
C LEU A 221 -15.44 -4.41 5.95
N GLY A 222 -15.43 -3.56 4.91
CA GLY A 222 -14.63 -2.34 4.85
C GLY A 222 -15.41 -1.06 5.17
N ALA A 223 -15.35 -0.10 4.24
CA ALA A 223 -15.98 1.20 4.42
C ALA A 223 -17.49 1.08 4.63
N GLN A 224 -17.99 1.73 5.68
CA GLN A 224 -19.42 1.71 6.01
C GLN A 224 -20.11 2.96 5.42
N PRO A 225 -21.36 2.83 4.91
CA PRO A 225 -22.14 3.97 4.46
C PRO A 225 -22.24 5.04 5.57
N PRO A 226 -22.15 6.35 5.23
CA PRO A 226 -22.20 6.93 3.89
C PRO A 226 -20.84 7.14 3.20
N THR A 227 -19.75 6.61 3.76
CA THR A 227 -18.37 6.84 3.31
C THR A 227 -18.21 6.60 1.79
N PRO A 228 -17.67 7.56 1.02
CA PRO A 228 -17.49 7.42 -0.43
C PRO A 228 -16.17 6.72 -0.74
N GLU A 229 -16.08 5.41 -0.50
CA GLU A 229 -14.89 4.60 -0.84
C GLU A 229 -15.16 3.81 -2.13
N TRP A 230 -14.17 3.74 -3.03
CA TRP A 230 -14.36 3.17 -4.38
C TRP A 230 -14.82 1.71 -4.37
N GLY A 231 -14.25 0.86 -3.52
CA GLY A 231 -14.67 -0.54 -3.40
C GLY A 231 -16.11 -0.69 -2.89
N ALA A 232 -16.48 0.08 -1.86
CA ALA A 232 -17.86 0.11 -1.35
C ALA A 232 -18.87 0.68 -2.35
N MET A 233 -18.43 1.52 -3.30
CA MET A 233 -19.29 2.05 -4.37
C MET A 233 -19.59 1.05 -5.50
N LEU A 234 -18.92 -0.11 -5.53
CA LEU A 234 -19.21 -1.18 -6.49
C LEU A 234 -20.38 -2.09 -6.07
N ASN A 235 -20.84 -1.96 -4.82
CA ASN A 235 -21.98 -2.67 -4.26
C ASN A 235 -23.26 -1.86 -4.51
#